data_AF-A0A1V6LWM6-F1
#
_entry.id   AF-A0A1V6LWM6-F1
#
_cell.length_a   1.000
_cell.length_b   1.000
_cell.length_c   1.000
_cell.angle_alpha   90.00
_cell.angle_beta   90.00
_cell.angle_gamma   90.00
#
_symmetry.space_group_name_H-M   'P 1'
#
loop_
_entity.id
_entity.type
_entity.pdbx_description
1 polymer ?
#
loop_
_entity_poly.entity_id
_entity_poly.type
_entity_poly.pdbx_seq_one_letter_code
_entity_poly.pdbx_strand_id
1 'polypeptide(L)'
;MAKELVRTKRRGLLLGSLLAASVFMAGWCKPAVIGSQAVRLHPQETSMWCWAASGEMIMDFMGHDVSQCDQANKRFGSTDCCNNPVPSTCFNSVWPEFDKYNFEFKTTFGTPLSWYQVKDPIYCKKKPFAFSWHWSGCGGHRMVVIGYVTIDGTDM
;
A
#
# COMPACT_ATOMS: atom_id res chain seq x y z
N MET A 1 52.68 -72.56 -12.03
CA MET A 1 51.26 -72.94 -12.04
C MET A 1 50.45 -71.81 -11.41
N ALA A 2 49.49 -71.24 -12.14
CA ALA A 2 48.28 -70.45 -11.76
C ALA A 2 48.43 -69.34 -10.66
N LYS A 3 47.91 -68.11 -10.76
CA LYS A 3 46.76 -67.53 -11.47
C LYS A 3 46.96 -66.01 -11.68
N GLU A 4 46.28 -65.49 -12.69
CA GLU A 4 46.03 -64.08 -13.03
C GLU A 4 45.32 -63.28 -11.91
N LEU A 5 45.34 -61.93 -11.98
CA LEU A 5 44.15 -61.10 -12.31
C LEU A 5 44.44 -59.57 -12.27
N VAL A 6 44.42 -58.96 -13.48
CA VAL A 6 43.69 -57.75 -13.93
C VAL A 6 43.80 -56.47 -13.07
N ARG A 7 44.60 -55.45 -13.46
CA ARG A 7 44.36 -54.30 -14.39
C ARG A 7 43.18 -53.39 -13.99
N THR A 8 43.41 -52.08 -13.82
CA THR A 8 42.80 -50.98 -14.63
C THR A 8 43.15 -49.57 -14.11
N LYS A 9 43.52 -48.71 -15.06
CA LYS A 9 43.98 -47.31 -14.96
C LYS A 9 42.77 -46.36 -14.83
N ARG A 10 42.70 -45.53 -13.78
CA ARG A 10 41.64 -44.52 -13.61
C ARG A 10 41.82 -43.37 -14.61
N ARG A 11 40.82 -43.17 -15.48
CA ARG A 11 40.63 -41.97 -16.32
C ARG A 11 39.72 -41.00 -15.56
N GLY A 12 40.10 -39.72 -15.57
CA GLY A 12 39.37 -38.63 -14.90
C GLY A 12 38.02 -38.35 -15.55
N LEU A 13 37.06 -37.92 -14.73
CA LEU A 13 35.75 -37.45 -15.16
C LEU A 13 35.58 -36.02 -14.64
N LEU A 14 35.60 -35.05 -15.57
CA LEU A 14 35.17 -33.67 -15.35
C LEU A 14 33.64 -33.66 -15.25
N LEU A 15 33.10 -33.40 -14.07
CA LEU A 15 31.66 -33.20 -13.84
C LEU A 15 31.30 -31.75 -14.14
N GLY A 16 30.79 -31.50 -15.35
CA GLY A 16 30.15 -30.24 -15.71
C GLY A 16 28.84 -30.06 -14.93
N SER A 17 28.77 -29.02 -14.10
CA SER A 17 27.56 -28.66 -13.36
C SER A 17 26.66 -27.78 -14.23
N LEU A 18 25.52 -28.32 -14.68
CA LEU A 18 24.45 -27.56 -15.33
C LEU A 18 23.65 -26.81 -14.25
N LEU A 19 23.95 -25.53 -14.02
CA LEU A 19 23.07 -24.63 -13.27
C LEU A 19 21.92 -24.20 -14.19
N ALA A 20 20.76 -24.82 -14.04
CA ALA A 20 19.54 -24.34 -14.68
C ALA A 20 19.11 -23.02 -14.03
N ALA A 21 19.35 -21.89 -14.70
CA ALA A 21 18.82 -20.60 -14.28
C ALA A 21 17.30 -20.58 -14.50
N SER A 22 16.55 -20.85 -13.43
CA SER A 22 15.10 -20.65 -13.40
C SER A 22 14.80 -19.15 -13.44
N VAL A 23 14.57 -18.63 -14.64
CA VAL A 23 14.08 -17.26 -14.84
C VAL A 23 12.61 -17.24 -14.41
N PHE A 24 12.34 -16.79 -13.19
CA PHE A 24 10.99 -16.40 -12.80
C PHE A 24 10.60 -15.21 -13.68
N MET A 25 9.81 -15.47 -14.72
CA MET A 25 9.09 -14.43 -15.45
C MET A 25 8.08 -13.84 -14.47
N ALA A 26 8.49 -12.83 -13.70
CA ALA A 26 7.56 -11.94 -13.02
C ALA A 26 6.75 -11.26 -14.13
N GLY A 27 5.62 -11.85 -14.48
CA GLY A 27 4.72 -11.30 -15.49
C GLY A 27 4.35 -9.88 -15.08
N TRP A 28 4.52 -8.93 -16.00
CA TRP A 28 4.05 -7.56 -15.77
C TRP A 28 2.55 -7.60 -15.48
N CYS A 29 2.17 -7.13 -14.30
CA CYS A 29 0.77 -7.04 -13.96
C CYS A 29 0.07 -6.08 -14.94
N LYS A 30 -1.00 -6.57 -15.57
CA LYS A 30 -1.87 -5.79 -16.45
C LYS A 30 -3.20 -5.59 -15.73
N PRO A 31 -3.50 -4.38 -15.22
CA PRO A 31 -4.75 -4.14 -14.52
C PRO A 31 -5.98 -4.37 -15.42
N ALA A 32 -6.98 -5.07 -14.91
CA ALA A 32 -8.27 -5.24 -15.58
C ALA A 32 -9.03 -3.91 -15.67
N VAL A 33 -10.17 -3.91 -16.38
CA VAL A 33 -11.06 -2.73 -16.51
C VAL A 33 -11.77 -2.35 -15.22
N ILE A 34 -11.85 -3.27 -14.25
CA ILE A 34 -12.45 -3.04 -12.93
C ILE A 34 -11.55 -3.66 -11.86
N GLY A 35 -11.45 -3.00 -10.71
CA GLY A 35 -10.76 -3.53 -9.55
C GLY A 35 -11.28 -2.87 -8.26
N SER A 36 -11.29 -3.62 -7.17
CA SER A 36 -11.69 -3.11 -5.86
C SER A 36 -10.95 -3.82 -4.73
N GLN A 37 -10.89 -3.15 -3.59
CA GLN A 37 -10.39 -3.63 -2.31
C GLN A 37 -11.50 -3.56 -1.26
N ALA A 38 -11.59 -4.59 -0.41
CA ALA A 38 -12.59 -4.68 0.65
C ALA A 38 -12.16 -3.84 1.87
N VAL A 39 -12.12 -2.52 1.70
CA VAL A 39 -11.79 -1.58 2.79
C VAL A 39 -12.99 -1.46 3.73
N ARG A 40 -12.77 -1.71 5.03
CA ARG A 40 -13.77 -1.44 6.06
C ARG A 40 -13.96 0.06 6.21
N LEU A 41 -15.20 0.52 6.19
CA LEU A 41 -15.52 1.93 6.32
C LEU A 41 -15.48 2.37 7.77
N HIS A 42 -14.82 3.51 8.01
CA HIS A 42 -14.75 4.17 9.31
C HIS A 42 -15.27 5.61 9.17
N PRO A 43 -16.33 6.00 9.90
CA PRO A 43 -16.84 7.37 9.84
C PRO A 43 -15.86 8.34 10.51
N GLN A 44 -15.74 9.58 10.02
CA GLN A 44 -14.92 10.58 10.71
C GLN A 44 -15.54 10.95 12.06
N GLU A 45 -14.72 11.01 13.11
CA GLU A 45 -15.18 11.23 14.48
C GLU A 45 -15.32 12.72 14.85
N THR A 46 -14.66 13.61 14.11
CA THR A 46 -14.77 15.08 14.26
C THR A 46 -14.89 15.72 12.90
N SER A 47 -15.36 16.95 12.78
CA SER A 47 -15.48 17.63 11.46
C SER A 47 -14.13 17.91 10.77
N MET A 48 -13.00 17.78 11.46
CA MET A 48 -11.66 18.06 10.91
C MET A 48 -10.82 16.81 10.66
N TRP A 49 -11.28 15.62 11.07
CA TRP A 49 -10.52 14.36 11.02
C TRP A 49 -10.78 13.49 9.80
N CYS A 50 -11.23 14.05 8.67
CA CYS A 50 -11.34 13.29 7.41
C CYS A 50 -10.00 12.62 6.99
N TRP A 51 -8.88 13.24 7.38
CA TRP A 51 -7.55 12.67 7.19
C TRP A 51 -7.31 11.43 8.06
N ALA A 52 -7.65 11.51 9.34
CA ALA A 52 -7.42 10.42 10.28
C ALA A 52 -8.35 9.24 9.98
N ALA A 53 -9.61 9.50 9.61
CA ALA A 53 -10.54 8.48 9.13
C ALA A 53 -10.02 7.78 7.87
N SER A 54 -9.46 8.54 6.91
CA SER A 54 -8.82 7.96 5.72
C SER A 54 -7.58 7.13 6.07
N GLY A 55 -6.77 7.62 7.01
CA GLY A 55 -5.60 6.91 7.53
C GLY A 55 -6.00 5.60 8.22
N GLU A 56 -7.01 5.63 9.07
CA GLU A 56 -7.54 4.47 9.80
C GLU A 56 -8.05 3.41 8.82
N MET A 57 -8.88 3.79 7.83
CA MET A 57 -9.37 2.86 6.79
C MET A 57 -8.21 2.15 6.05
N ILE A 58 -7.16 2.89 5.69
CA ILE A 58 -6.02 2.33 4.96
C ILE A 58 -5.16 1.45 5.86
N MET A 59 -4.89 1.87 7.10
CA MET A 59 -4.08 1.10 8.04
C MET A 59 -4.80 -0.17 8.52
N ASP A 60 -6.11 -0.09 8.76
CA ASP A 60 -6.97 -1.23 9.08
C ASP A 60 -6.97 -2.25 7.94
N PHE A 61 -7.09 -1.78 6.68
CA PHE A 61 -6.95 -2.65 5.50
C PHE A 61 -5.59 -3.36 5.45
N MET A 62 -4.53 -2.71 5.91
CA MET A 62 -3.18 -3.27 5.95
C MET A 62 -2.92 -4.13 7.19
N GLY A 63 -3.92 -4.34 8.06
CA GLY A 63 -3.83 -5.17 9.26
C GLY A 63 -3.33 -4.44 10.51
N HIS A 64 -3.42 -3.11 10.55
CA HIS A 64 -3.00 -2.29 11.68
C HIS A 64 -4.20 -1.54 12.28
N ASP A 65 -4.41 -1.72 13.59
CA ASP A 65 -5.44 -0.99 14.33
C ASP A 65 -4.89 0.36 14.81
N VAL A 66 -5.25 1.43 14.10
CA VAL A 66 -4.77 2.80 14.36
C VAL A 66 -5.93 3.78 14.29
N SER A 67 -6.55 4.03 15.45
CA SER A 67 -7.70 4.93 15.57
C SER A 67 -7.41 6.38 15.17
N GLN A 68 -8.47 7.15 14.88
CA GLN A 68 -8.35 8.56 14.50
C GLN A 68 -7.74 9.42 15.62
N CYS A 69 -8.13 9.14 16.86
CA CYS A 69 -7.64 9.89 18.01
C CYS A 69 -6.17 9.57 18.32
N ASP A 70 -5.70 8.33 18.08
CA ASP A 70 -4.27 8.00 18.16
C ASP A 70 -3.46 8.78 17.12
N GLN A 71 -3.95 8.83 15.87
CA GLN A 71 -3.34 9.64 14.82
C GLN A 71 -3.27 11.11 15.21
N ALA A 72 -4.35 11.66 15.77
CA ALA A 72 -4.39 13.04 16.26
C ALA A 72 -3.39 13.27 17.40
N ASN A 73 -3.36 12.40 18.42
CA ASN A 73 -2.39 12.45 19.51
C ASN A 73 -0.96 12.50 18.97
N LYS A 74 -0.63 11.59 18.05
CA LYS A 74 0.71 11.48 17.46
C LYS A 74 1.05 12.65 16.53
N ARG A 75 0.05 13.24 15.86
CA ARG A 75 0.23 14.43 15.03
C ARG A 75 0.55 15.66 15.87
N PHE A 76 -0.22 15.87 16.93
CA PHE A 76 -0.20 17.11 17.71
C PHE A 76 0.65 17.02 18.98
N GLY A 77 1.29 15.88 19.23
CA GLY A 77 2.06 15.65 20.45
C GLY A 77 1.20 15.66 21.71
N SER A 78 -0.07 15.25 21.58
CA SER A 78 -1.04 15.18 22.68
C SER A 78 -1.21 13.75 23.19
N THR A 79 -1.88 13.62 24.34
CA THR A 79 -2.26 12.33 24.91
C THR A 79 -3.76 12.24 25.21
N ASP A 80 -4.50 13.30 24.93
CA ASP A 80 -5.88 13.53 25.34
C ASP A 80 -6.83 13.78 24.15
N CYS A 81 -6.38 13.62 22.90
CA CYS A 81 -7.23 13.78 21.72
C CYS A 81 -8.41 12.79 21.69
N CYS A 82 -8.31 11.68 22.42
CA CYS A 82 -9.39 10.69 22.53
C CYS A 82 -10.48 11.10 23.55
N ASN A 83 -10.32 12.22 24.26
CA ASN A 83 -11.32 12.70 25.21
C ASN A 83 -12.57 13.22 24.49
N ASN A 84 -13.68 13.25 25.21
CA ASN A 84 -14.92 13.88 24.78
C ASN A 84 -15.30 14.99 25.77
N PRO A 85 -15.36 16.27 25.35
CA PRO A 85 -15.09 16.76 24.00
C PRO A 85 -13.62 16.64 23.60
N VAL A 86 -13.38 16.49 22.28
CA VAL A 86 -12.02 16.51 21.71
C VAL A 86 -11.38 17.88 21.99
N PRO A 87 -10.18 17.94 22.58
CA PRO A 87 -9.46 19.20 22.81
C PRO A 87 -9.26 20.00 21.52
N SER A 88 -9.36 21.33 21.60
CA SER A 88 -9.20 22.21 20.44
C SER A 88 -7.83 22.10 19.77
N THR A 89 -6.79 21.72 20.52
CA THR A 89 -5.44 21.44 20.02
C THR A 89 -5.41 20.29 19.00
N CYS A 90 -6.33 19.33 19.14
CA CYS A 90 -6.44 18.18 18.26
C CYS A 90 -7.33 18.44 17.03
N PHE A 91 -7.96 19.61 16.95
CA PHE A 91 -9.00 19.92 15.97
C PHE A 91 -8.45 20.62 14.72
N ASN A 92 -7.62 19.91 13.94
CA ASN A 92 -7.00 20.45 12.72
C ASN A 92 -6.99 19.43 11.57
N SER A 93 -6.93 19.93 10.33
CA SER A 93 -6.83 19.12 9.11
C SER A 93 -5.39 19.06 8.61
N VAL A 94 -4.85 17.84 8.45
CA VAL A 94 -3.47 17.57 7.99
C VAL A 94 -3.42 16.32 7.12
N TRP A 95 -2.27 15.98 6.51
CA TRP A 95 -2.13 14.71 5.78
C TRP A 95 -2.05 13.51 6.72
N PRO A 96 -2.59 12.33 6.33
CA PRO A 96 -2.30 11.08 7.04
C PRO A 96 -0.78 10.86 7.06
N GLU A 97 -0.22 10.65 8.25
CA GLU A 97 1.21 10.49 8.48
C GLU A 97 1.57 9.01 8.58
N PHE A 98 1.49 8.32 7.45
CA PHE A 98 1.71 6.87 7.38
C PHE A 98 3.13 6.46 7.84
N ASP A 99 4.14 7.30 7.62
CA ASP A 99 5.52 7.11 8.08
C ASP A 99 5.62 6.99 9.60
N LYS A 100 4.80 7.73 10.35
CA LYS A 100 4.76 7.62 11.81
C LYS A 100 4.33 6.23 12.28
N TYR A 101 3.71 5.44 11.41
CA TYR A 101 3.27 4.07 11.67
C TYR A 101 4.08 3.04 10.89
N ASN A 102 5.29 3.40 10.45
CA ASN A 102 6.24 2.53 9.74
C ASN A 102 5.76 2.05 8.35
N PHE A 103 4.85 2.79 7.72
CA PHE A 103 4.46 2.53 6.34
C PHE A 103 5.32 3.35 5.38
N GLU A 104 5.76 2.70 4.30
CA GLU A 104 6.32 3.38 3.14
C GLU A 104 5.19 3.90 2.25
N PHE A 105 5.28 5.18 1.88
CA PHE A 105 4.31 5.80 0.97
C PHE A 105 4.98 6.78 0.02
N LYS A 106 4.28 7.07 -1.08
CA LYS A 106 4.65 8.13 -2.03
C LYS A 106 3.47 9.08 -2.14
N THR A 107 3.77 10.37 -2.19
CA THR A 107 2.76 11.42 -2.34
C THR A 107 3.05 12.20 -3.61
N THR A 108 2.02 12.55 -4.36
CA THR A 108 2.07 13.54 -5.44
C THR A 108 1.40 14.82 -4.97
N PHE A 109 1.81 15.97 -5.50
CA PHE A 109 1.21 17.26 -5.17
C PHE A 109 0.94 18.05 -6.45
N GLY A 110 -0.24 18.68 -6.53
CA GLY A 110 -0.62 19.54 -7.66
C GLY A 110 -0.74 18.84 -9.01
N THR A 111 -0.73 17.50 -9.04
CA THR A 111 -0.86 16.73 -10.29
C THR A 111 -1.66 15.46 -10.04
N PRO A 112 -2.73 15.20 -10.81
CA PRO A 112 -3.49 13.97 -10.70
C PRO A 112 -2.65 12.77 -11.15
N LEU A 113 -2.97 11.60 -10.60
CA LEU A 113 -2.37 10.34 -11.04
C LEU A 113 -2.82 10.02 -12.47
N SER A 114 -1.94 9.43 -13.28
CA SER A 114 -2.36 8.79 -14.52
C SER A 114 -3.29 7.61 -14.23
N TRP A 115 -4.11 7.22 -15.22
CA TRP A 115 -5.02 6.10 -15.01
C TRP A 115 -4.32 4.80 -14.62
N TYR A 116 -3.15 4.51 -15.20
CA TYR A 116 -2.34 3.38 -14.77
C TYR A 116 -1.90 3.47 -13.31
N GLN A 117 -1.54 4.67 -12.83
CA GLN A 117 -1.16 4.90 -11.43
C GLN A 117 -2.34 4.81 -10.45
N VAL A 118 -3.58 4.95 -10.91
CA VAL A 118 -4.79 4.62 -10.12
C VAL A 118 -4.99 3.11 -10.06
N LYS A 119 -4.88 2.43 -11.21
CA LYS A 119 -5.16 1.00 -11.30
C LYS A 119 -4.10 0.10 -10.66
N ASP A 120 -2.83 0.45 -10.76
CA ASP A 120 -1.72 -0.39 -10.28
C ASP A 120 -1.76 -0.64 -8.75
N PRO A 121 -1.93 0.37 -7.87
CA PRO A 121 -2.13 0.16 -6.45
C PRO A 121 -3.31 -0.78 -6.15
N ILE A 122 -4.46 -0.52 -6.76
CA ILE A 122 -5.70 -1.26 -6.49
C ILE A 122 -5.63 -2.69 -7.03
N TYR A 123 -5.29 -2.89 -8.30
CA TYR A 123 -5.40 -4.20 -8.94
C TYR A 123 -4.15 -5.04 -8.75
N CYS A 124 -2.97 -4.46 -8.95
CA CYS A 124 -1.71 -5.20 -8.97
C CYS A 124 -1.12 -5.35 -7.58
N LYS A 125 -1.08 -4.25 -6.82
CA LYS A 125 -0.49 -4.22 -5.47
C LYS A 125 -1.49 -4.57 -4.38
N LYS A 126 -2.79 -4.60 -4.69
CA LYS A 126 -3.89 -4.89 -3.74
C LYS A 126 -3.87 -3.93 -2.54
N LYS A 127 -3.72 -2.63 -2.80
CA LYS A 127 -3.64 -1.58 -1.77
C LYS A 127 -4.56 -0.41 -2.10
N PRO A 128 -5.45 0.01 -1.19
CA PRO A 128 -6.11 1.31 -1.29
C PRO A 128 -5.10 2.44 -1.07
N PHE A 129 -5.46 3.65 -1.45
CA PHE A 129 -4.62 4.82 -1.23
C PHE A 129 -5.45 6.07 -0.96
N ALA A 130 -4.86 7.03 -0.24
CA ALA A 130 -5.50 8.29 0.07
C ALA A 130 -5.40 9.25 -1.12
N PHE A 131 -6.44 10.05 -1.32
CA PHE A 131 -6.41 11.20 -2.22
C PHE A 131 -7.10 12.40 -1.57
N SER A 132 -6.84 13.59 -2.10
CA SER A 132 -7.40 14.84 -1.59
C SER A 132 -8.13 15.61 -2.68
N TRP A 133 -9.33 16.08 -2.35
CA TRP A 133 -10.01 17.13 -3.10
C TRP A 133 -9.68 18.47 -2.44
N HIS A 134 -9.05 19.38 -3.19
CA HIS A 134 -8.86 20.78 -2.78
C HIS A 134 -9.93 21.69 -3.38
N TRP A 135 -10.56 22.53 -2.55
CA TRP A 135 -11.53 23.51 -3.03
C TRP A 135 -10.86 24.84 -3.37
N SER A 136 -11.48 25.61 -4.28
CA SER A 136 -11.11 27.01 -4.51
C SER A 136 -11.49 27.83 -3.28
N GLY A 137 -10.54 28.55 -2.68
CA GLY A 137 -10.77 29.43 -1.52
C GLY A 137 -9.99 29.04 -0.27
N CYS A 138 -10.14 27.81 0.23
CA CYS A 138 -9.31 27.17 1.27
C CYS A 138 -9.88 25.78 1.57
N GLY A 139 -9.07 24.89 2.16
CA GLY A 139 -9.52 23.61 2.67
C GLY A 139 -9.44 22.46 1.66
N GLY A 140 -9.84 21.29 2.14
CA GLY A 140 -9.97 20.10 1.31
C GLY A 140 -10.60 18.95 2.09
N HIS A 141 -10.94 17.90 1.36
CA HIS A 141 -11.42 16.65 1.92
C HIS A 141 -10.50 15.52 1.50
N ARG A 142 -10.20 14.62 2.44
CA ARG A 142 -9.36 13.46 2.19
C ARG A 142 -10.22 12.23 2.22
N MET A 143 -10.01 11.40 1.22
CA MET A 143 -10.81 10.23 0.93
C MET A 143 -9.88 9.08 0.56
N VAL A 144 -10.46 7.89 0.46
CA VAL A 144 -9.75 6.66 0.10
C VAL A 144 -10.26 6.18 -1.25
N VAL A 145 -9.35 5.94 -2.19
CA VAL A 145 -9.66 5.18 -3.39
C VAL A 145 -9.69 3.71 -3.01
N ILE A 146 -10.87 3.09 -3.12
CA ILE A 146 -11.07 1.66 -2.81
C ILE A 146 -11.23 0.82 -4.08
N GLY A 147 -11.41 1.44 -5.24
CA GLY A 147 -11.68 0.76 -6.49
C GLY A 147 -11.66 1.71 -7.68
N TYR A 148 -11.83 1.14 -8.86
CA TYR A 148 -11.93 1.87 -10.12
C TYR A 148 -12.72 1.03 -11.13
N VAL A 149 -13.28 1.70 -12.15
CA VAL A 149 -13.88 1.04 -13.31
C VAL A 149 -13.73 1.88 -14.59
N THR A 150 -13.50 1.24 -15.73
CA THR A 150 -13.64 1.85 -17.05
C THR A 150 -14.93 1.35 -17.71
N ILE A 151 -15.85 2.25 -18.05
CA ILE A 151 -17.13 1.95 -18.74
C ILE A 151 -17.15 2.74 -20.03
N ASP A 152 -17.29 2.06 -21.18
CA ASP A 152 -17.34 2.68 -22.52
C ASP A 152 -16.21 3.70 -22.79
N GLY A 153 -15.01 3.39 -22.30
CA GLY A 153 -13.83 4.26 -22.43
C GLY A 153 -13.76 5.43 -21.46
N THR A 154 -14.70 5.52 -20.50
CA THR A 154 -14.72 6.51 -19.43
C THR A 154 -14.19 5.90 -18.14
N ASP A 155 -13.17 6.55 -17.54
CA ASP A 155 -12.50 6.12 -16.32
C ASP A 155 -13.16 6.72 -15.07
N MET A 156 -13.48 5.88 -14.06
CA MET A 156 -14.17 6.25 -12.82
C MET A 156 -13.49 5.68 -11.57
#